data_AF-A0A8T4ULW1-F1
#
_entry.id   AF-A0A8T4ULW1-F1
#
_cell.length_a   1.000
_cell.length_b   1.000
_cell.length_c   1.000
_cell.angle_alpha   90.00
_cell.angle_beta   90.00
_cell.angle_gamma   90.00
#
_symmetry.space_group_name_H-M   'P 1'
#
loop_
_entity.id
_entity.type
_entity.pdbx_description
1 polymer ?
#
loop_
_entity_poly.entity_id
_entity_poly.type
_entity_poly.pdbx_seq_one_letter_code
_entity_poly.pdbx_strand_id
1 'polypeptide(L)'
;MPSQELRKRLRMAHLAVDPVEFLQRSFRNALIFAGGTAFLFFLFFRERGVIAAPFGFVFGFMFTYSFFRSTPNVYINRRAKEIEREILFATRFILLKIESGEPLFNALIDAAKSYGVAGKYFQEIVDEINLGKPIEIAVEEAREYSASPSFKAIMSQIVTALKTGADVKTALSAALEEIMRQQRIQIQAYGRKMNAVVMFYLVSACVLPSLGVAMLIVLSGFVQFPLTAGILWAIVIFLALVQLSFLSVIRAIRPTIEL
;
A
#
# COMPACT_ATOMS: atom_id res chain seq x y z
N MET A 1 20.03 -9.11 20.58
CA MET A 1 18.68 -9.70 20.79
C MET A 1 17.81 -9.31 19.59
N PRO A 2 17.12 -10.24 18.92
CA PRO A 2 16.17 -9.86 17.88
C PRO A 2 15.19 -8.87 18.50
N SER A 3 15.07 -7.69 17.89
CA SER A 3 14.32 -6.57 18.48
C SER A 3 12.88 -7.02 18.76
N GLN A 4 12.33 -6.64 19.93
CA GLN A 4 10.92 -6.88 20.27
C GLN A 4 9.98 -6.43 19.13
N GLU A 5 10.41 -5.42 18.38
CA GLU A 5 9.74 -4.94 17.18
C GLU A 5 9.62 -5.98 16.06
N LEU A 6 10.64 -6.82 15.82
CA LEU A 6 10.57 -7.89 14.81
C LEU A 6 9.54 -8.94 15.21
N ARG A 7 9.49 -9.33 16.49
CA ARG A 7 8.48 -10.25 17.02
C ARG A 7 7.07 -9.70 16.81
N LYS A 8 6.87 -8.42 17.10
CA LYS A 8 5.60 -7.72 16.86
C LYS A 8 5.23 -7.73 15.38
N ARG A 9 6.17 -7.44 14.48
CA ARG A 9 5.95 -7.47 13.01
C ARG A 9 5.60 -8.86 12.49
N LEU A 10 6.27 -9.91 12.97
CA LEU A 10 5.96 -11.29 12.57
C LEU A 10 4.56 -11.70 13.04
N ARG A 11 4.16 -11.31 14.25
CA ARG A 11 2.79 -11.54 14.74
C ARG A 11 1.75 -10.76 13.92
N MET A 12 1.99 -9.48 13.61
CA MET A 12 1.14 -8.69 12.69
C MET A 12 1.05 -9.33 11.29
N ALA A 13 2.11 -9.99 10.84
CA ALA A 13 2.15 -10.69 9.55
C ALA A 13 1.48 -12.07 9.56
N HIS A 14 1.04 -12.60 10.73
CA HIS A 14 0.61 -14.00 10.89
C HIS A 14 1.64 -15.03 10.41
N LEU A 15 2.92 -14.72 10.63
CA LEU A 15 3.99 -15.67 10.39
C LEU A 15 4.29 -16.41 11.70
N ALA A 16 3.91 -17.68 11.77
CA ALA A 16 4.22 -18.59 12.88
C ALA A 16 5.69 -19.04 12.82
N VAL A 17 6.62 -18.08 12.85
CA VAL A 17 8.07 -18.33 12.79
C VAL A 17 8.73 -17.55 13.92
N ASP A 18 9.65 -18.20 14.63
CA ASP A 18 10.41 -17.55 15.70
C ASP A 18 11.28 -16.42 15.10
N PRO A 19 11.35 -15.22 15.72
CA PRO A 19 12.20 -14.12 15.25
C PRO A 19 13.66 -14.52 14.98
N VAL A 20 14.21 -15.43 15.78
CA VAL A 20 15.59 -15.91 15.59
C VAL A 20 15.67 -16.80 14.34
N GLU A 21 14.72 -17.70 14.19
CA GLU A 21 14.66 -18.60 13.03
C GLU A 21 14.42 -17.83 11.73
N PHE A 22 13.58 -16.79 11.76
CA PHE A 22 13.36 -15.92 10.61
C PHE A 22 14.66 -15.23 10.18
N LEU A 23 15.41 -14.63 11.12
CA LEU A 23 16.68 -13.99 10.82
C LEU A 23 17.72 -14.99 10.29
N GLN A 24 17.79 -16.19 10.86
CA GLN A 24 18.69 -17.25 10.38
C GLN A 24 18.33 -17.68 8.95
N ARG A 25 17.04 -17.88 8.66
CA ARG A 25 16.57 -18.20 7.30
C ARG A 25 16.87 -17.06 6.32
N SER A 26 16.63 -15.80 6.71
CA SER A 26 16.96 -14.62 5.89
C SER A 26 18.47 -14.52 5.63
N PHE A 27 19.30 -14.74 6.64
CA PHE A 27 20.75 -14.68 6.53
C PHE A 27 21.30 -15.82 5.66
N ARG A 28 20.85 -17.06 5.88
CA ARG A 28 21.24 -18.22 5.07
C ARG A 28 20.84 -18.04 3.61
N ASN A 29 19.62 -17.60 3.35
CA ASN A 29 19.16 -17.33 1.99
C ASN A 29 19.98 -16.20 1.36
N ALA A 30 20.25 -15.10 2.09
CA ALA A 30 21.09 -14.02 1.60
C ALA A 30 22.49 -14.48 1.22
N LEU A 31 23.11 -15.39 1.99
CA LEU A 31 24.42 -15.98 1.64
C LEU A 31 24.37 -16.81 0.35
N ILE A 32 23.34 -17.63 0.17
CA ILE A 32 23.19 -18.46 -1.03
C ILE A 32 23.03 -17.57 -2.28
N PHE A 33 22.17 -16.55 -2.20
CA PHE A 33 21.96 -15.60 -3.30
C PHE A 33 23.18 -14.70 -3.55
N ALA A 34 23.92 -14.32 -2.50
CA ALA A 34 25.18 -13.60 -2.62
C ALA A 34 26.24 -14.43 -3.38
N GLY A 35 26.31 -15.73 -3.11
CA GLY A 35 27.17 -16.64 -3.88
C GLY A 35 26.78 -16.72 -5.36
N GLY A 36 25.48 -16.83 -5.66
CA GLY A 36 24.97 -16.85 -7.03
C GLY A 36 25.24 -15.55 -7.80
N THR A 37 25.05 -14.39 -7.16
CA THR A 37 25.34 -13.08 -7.75
C THR A 37 26.85 -12.84 -7.94
N ALA A 38 27.69 -13.27 -7.00
CA ALA A 38 29.14 -13.26 -7.17
C ALA A 38 29.59 -14.11 -8.36
N PHE A 39 28.99 -15.29 -8.54
CA PHE A 39 29.26 -16.17 -9.68
C PHE A 39 28.82 -15.55 -11.01
N LEU A 40 27.67 -14.88 -11.05
CA LEU A 40 27.23 -14.14 -12.23
C LEU A 40 28.18 -12.99 -12.58
N PHE A 41 28.66 -12.24 -11.59
CA PHE A 41 29.65 -11.17 -11.79
C PHE A 41 30.99 -11.71 -12.29
N PHE A 42 31.42 -12.87 -11.78
CA PHE A 42 32.60 -13.58 -12.27
C PHE A 42 32.48 -13.96 -13.76
N LEU A 43 31.33 -14.48 -14.18
CA LEU A 43 31.09 -14.86 -15.58
C LEU A 43 30.97 -13.65 -16.52
N PHE A 44 30.31 -12.58 -16.07
CA PHE A 44 30.04 -11.40 -16.89
C PHE A 44 31.31 -10.57 -17.15
N PHE A 45 32.21 -10.46 -16.16
CA PHE A 45 33.46 -9.72 -16.27
C PHE A 45 34.66 -10.64 -16.51
N ARG A 46 34.67 -11.39 -17.61
CA ARG A 46 35.64 -12.48 -17.88
C ARG A 46 37.12 -12.12 -17.68
N GLU A 47 37.54 -10.88 -17.95
CA GLU A 47 38.93 -10.42 -17.78
C GLU A 47 39.27 -9.87 -16.39
N ARG A 48 38.26 -9.46 -15.60
CA ARG A 48 38.42 -8.91 -14.24
C ARG A 48 37.56 -9.62 -13.19
N GLY A 49 37.12 -10.84 -13.50
CA GLY A 49 36.07 -11.55 -12.76
C GLY A 49 36.47 -11.83 -11.31
N VAL A 50 37.74 -12.11 -11.06
CA VAL A 50 38.28 -12.34 -9.71
C VAL A 50 38.17 -11.08 -8.84
N ILE A 51 38.36 -9.91 -9.42
CA ILE A 51 38.23 -8.62 -8.71
C ILE A 51 36.76 -8.23 -8.58
N ALA A 52 35.93 -8.52 -9.59
CA ALA A 52 34.50 -8.18 -9.62
C ALA A 52 33.62 -9.08 -8.72
N ALA A 53 34.01 -10.34 -8.49
CA ALA A 53 33.28 -11.30 -7.68
C ALA A 53 33.00 -10.85 -6.23
N PRO A 54 33.97 -10.32 -5.45
CA PRO A 54 33.69 -9.82 -4.10
C PRO A 54 32.74 -8.62 -4.09
N PHE A 55 32.78 -7.75 -5.11
CA PHE A 55 31.80 -6.67 -5.25
C PHE A 55 30.39 -7.22 -5.53
N GLY A 56 30.28 -8.21 -6.43
CA GLY A 56 29.02 -8.92 -6.70
C GLY A 56 28.46 -9.61 -5.46
N PHE A 57 29.34 -10.22 -4.64
CA PHE A 57 28.96 -10.85 -3.38
C PHE A 57 28.40 -9.84 -2.37
N VAL A 58 29.11 -8.73 -2.14
CA VAL A 58 28.67 -7.68 -1.20
C VAL A 58 27.35 -7.06 -1.68
N PHE A 59 27.25 -6.74 -2.97
CA PHE A 59 26.04 -6.17 -3.55
C PHE A 59 24.85 -7.13 -3.46
N GLY A 60 25.03 -8.39 -3.84
CA GLY A 60 24.00 -9.42 -3.76
C GLY A 60 23.56 -9.70 -2.33
N PHE A 61 24.51 -9.82 -1.41
CA PHE A 61 24.22 -9.98 0.01
C PHE A 61 23.39 -8.81 0.55
N MET A 62 23.83 -7.57 0.29
CA MET A 62 23.15 -6.38 0.80
C MET A 62 21.74 -6.24 0.21
N PHE A 63 21.59 -6.48 -1.10
CA PHE A 63 20.31 -6.40 -1.78
C PHE A 63 19.33 -7.49 -1.30
N THR A 64 19.75 -8.75 -1.28
CA THR A 64 18.91 -9.86 -0.85
C THR A 64 18.57 -9.78 0.63
N TYR A 65 19.52 -9.41 1.49
CA TYR A 65 19.25 -9.23 2.92
C TYR A 65 18.22 -8.12 3.17
N SER A 66 18.32 -7.00 2.46
CA SER A 66 17.32 -5.91 2.51
C SER A 66 15.94 -6.38 2.04
N PHE A 67 15.89 -7.17 0.97
CA PHE A 67 14.64 -7.73 0.42
C PHE A 67 13.97 -8.69 1.42
N PHE A 68 14.72 -9.64 1.99
CA PHE A 68 14.18 -10.60 2.96
C PHE A 68 13.75 -9.93 4.28
N ARG A 69 14.47 -8.90 4.74
CA ARG A 69 14.04 -8.10 5.89
C ARG A 69 12.71 -7.37 5.63
N SER A 70 12.44 -7.04 4.38
CA SER A 70 11.22 -6.33 3.97
C SER A 70 10.03 -7.26 3.77
N THR A 71 10.24 -8.58 3.70
CA THR A 71 9.18 -9.58 3.49
C THR A 71 8.02 -9.46 4.49
N PRO A 72 8.23 -9.34 5.82
CA PRO A 72 7.13 -9.19 6.76
C PRO A 72 6.29 -7.94 6.48
N ASN A 73 6.92 -6.83 6.07
CA ASN A 73 6.21 -5.58 5.75
C ASN A 73 5.28 -5.75 4.55
N VAL A 74 5.65 -6.59 3.57
CA VAL A 74 4.79 -6.89 2.41
C VAL A 74 3.53 -7.63 2.85
N TYR A 75 3.65 -8.65 3.69
CA TYR A 75 2.50 -9.37 4.24
C TYR A 75 1.63 -8.49 5.13
N ILE A 76 2.23 -7.68 6.00
CA ILE A 76 1.52 -6.70 6.83
C ILE A 76 0.73 -5.72 5.96
N ASN A 77 1.35 -5.13 4.93
CA ASN A 77 0.66 -4.19 4.04
C ASN A 77 -0.47 -4.84 3.25
N ARG A 78 -0.29 -6.09 2.82
CA ARG A 78 -1.36 -6.84 2.15
C ARG A 78 -2.54 -7.04 3.08
N ARG A 79 -2.30 -7.54 4.30
CA ARG A 79 -3.35 -7.71 5.32
C ARG A 79 -4.03 -6.39 5.68
N ALA A 80 -3.25 -5.32 5.85
CA ALA A 80 -3.78 -3.99 6.13
C ALA A 80 -4.78 -3.57 5.04
N LYS A 81 -4.42 -3.73 3.76
CA LYS A 81 -5.33 -3.43 2.64
C LYS A 81 -6.57 -4.31 2.63
N GLU A 82 -6.44 -5.59 2.94
CA GLU A 82 -7.58 -6.51 3.03
C GLU A 82 -8.56 -6.08 4.13
N ILE A 83 -8.07 -5.72 5.31
CA ILE A 83 -8.89 -5.21 6.42
C ILE A 83 -9.54 -3.86 6.04
N GLU A 84 -8.75 -2.90 5.55
CA GLU A 84 -9.22 -1.53 5.25
C GLU A 84 -10.38 -1.50 4.24
N ARG A 85 -10.44 -2.47 3.30
CA ARG A 85 -11.50 -2.55 2.30
C ARG A 85 -12.88 -2.84 2.92
N GLU A 86 -12.92 -3.64 3.97
CA GLU A 86 -14.18 -4.18 4.51
C GLU A 86 -14.51 -3.63 5.90
N ILE A 87 -13.52 -3.07 6.62
CA ILE A 87 -13.68 -2.68 8.02
C ILE A 87 -14.77 -1.63 8.23
N LEU A 88 -14.94 -0.69 7.30
CA LEU A 88 -16.00 0.31 7.38
C LEU A 88 -17.39 -0.34 7.39
N PHE A 89 -17.61 -1.32 6.52
CA PHE A 89 -18.88 -2.02 6.41
C PHE A 89 -19.13 -2.93 7.62
N ALA A 90 -18.11 -3.69 8.04
CA ALA A 90 -18.20 -4.54 9.22
C ALA A 90 -18.48 -3.72 10.50
N THR A 91 -17.84 -2.56 10.64
CA THR A 91 -18.05 -1.67 11.79
C THR A 91 -19.44 -1.07 11.80
N ARG A 92 -19.98 -0.67 10.64
CA ARG A 92 -21.38 -0.23 10.51
C ARG A 92 -22.36 -1.30 10.93
N PHE A 93 -22.09 -2.55 10.57
CA PHE A 93 -22.93 -3.67 10.97
C PHE A 93 -22.89 -3.94 12.46
N ILE A 94 -21.70 -3.94 13.07
CA ILE A 94 -21.56 -4.05 14.53
C ILE A 94 -22.32 -2.92 15.23
N LEU A 95 -22.20 -1.68 14.72
CA LEU A 95 -22.91 -0.53 15.26
C LEU A 95 -24.43 -0.73 15.17
N LEU A 96 -24.97 -1.13 14.01
CA LEU A 96 -26.40 -1.40 13.81
C LEU A 96 -26.92 -2.48 14.79
N LYS A 97 -26.14 -3.53 15.01
CA LYS A 97 -26.45 -4.61 15.95
C LYS A 97 -26.52 -4.12 17.38
N ILE A 98 -25.53 -3.35 17.82
CA ILE A 98 -25.53 -2.74 19.15
C ILE A 98 -26.69 -1.74 19.29
N GLU A 99 -27.01 -0.98 18.25
CA GLU A 99 -28.15 -0.06 18.22
C GLU A 99 -29.49 -0.77 18.36
N SER A 100 -29.61 -2.01 17.85
CA SER A 100 -30.79 -2.86 18.06
C SER A 100 -30.87 -3.50 19.45
N GLY A 101 -29.92 -3.19 20.34
CA GLY A 101 -29.88 -3.69 21.71
C GLY A 101 -29.14 -5.01 21.88
N GLU A 102 -28.45 -5.50 20.84
CA GLU A 102 -27.63 -6.71 20.97
C GLU A 102 -26.34 -6.42 21.76
N PRO A 103 -25.93 -7.32 22.68
CA PRO A 103 -24.64 -7.22 23.34
C PRO A 103 -23.48 -7.19 22.34
N LEU A 104 -22.43 -6.40 22.63
CA LEU A 104 -21.22 -6.27 21.78
C LEU A 104 -20.66 -7.64 21.37
N PHE A 105 -20.60 -8.59 22.30
CA PHE A 105 -20.05 -9.92 22.01
C PHE A 105 -20.85 -10.65 20.92
N ASN A 106 -22.19 -10.57 20.95
CA ASN A 106 -23.04 -11.17 19.92
C ASN A 106 -22.85 -10.45 18.57
N ALA A 107 -22.75 -9.12 18.60
CA ALA A 107 -22.45 -8.34 17.39
C ALA A 107 -21.09 -8.73 16.78
N LEU A 108 -20.08 -9.03 17.59
CA LEU A 108 -18.77 -9.54 17.13
C LEU A 108 -18.87 -10.95 16.55
N ILE A 109 -19.66 -11.85 17.14
CA ILE A 109 -19.94 -13.19 16.59
C ILE A 109 -20.59 -13.09 15.21
N ASP A 110 -21.59 -12.22 15.07
CA ASP A 110 -22.28 -12.03 13.80
C ASP A 110 -21.35 -11.39 12.75
N ALA A 111 -20.52 -10.42 13.16
CA ALA A 111 -19.52 -9.83 12.29
C ALA A 111 -18.45 -10.84 11.84
N ALA A 112 -18.11 -11.82 12.69
CA ALA A 112 -17.19 -12.89 12.33
C ALA A 112 -17.77 -13.82 11.24
N LYS A 113 -19.09 -14.05 11.23
CA LYS A 113 -19.79 -14.90 10.25
C LYS A 113 -20.09 -14.19 8.93
N SER A 114 -20.36 -12.88 8.98
CA SER A 114 -21.07 -12.17 7.90
C SER A 114 -20.18 -11.31 7.00
N TYR A 115 -18.85 -11.29 7.19
CA TYR A 115 -17.94 -10.39 6.45
C TYR A 115 -16.71 -11.12 5.93
N GLY A 116 -16.36 -10.87 4.66
CA GLY A 116 -15.33 -11.55 3.87
C GLY A 116 -13.96 -11.78 4.56
N VAL A 117 -12.95 -10.99 4.20
CA VAL A 117 -11.62 -11.11 4.82
C VAL A 117 -11.62 -10.48 6.22
N ALA A 118 -12.46 -9.46 6.47
CA ALA A 118 -12.60 -8.83 7.78
C ALA A 118 -13.18 -9.76 8.85
N GLY A 119 -14.11 -10.66 8.50
CA GLY A 119 -14.73 -11.58 9.45
C GLY A 119 -13.72 -12.51 10.13
N LYS A 120 -12.63 -12.88 9.43
CA LYS A 120 -11.53 -13.66 10.02
C LYS A 120 -10.89 -12.97 11.22
N TYR A 121 -10.73 -11.65 11.17
CA TYR A 121 -10.15 -10.88 12.27
C TYR A 121 -11.10 -10.74 13.46
N PHE A 122 -12.41 -10.67 13.21
CA PHE A 122 -13.41 -10.72 14.27
C PHE A 122 -13.54 -12.14 14.85
N GLN A 123 -13.40 -13.17 14.02
CA GLN A 123 -13.37 -14.57 14.46
C GLN A 123 -12.21 -14.82 15.41
N GLU A 124 -11.01 -14.30 15.12
CA GLU A 124 -9.86 -14.37 16.04
C GLU A 124 -10.19 -13.79 17.43
N ILE A 125 -10.90 -12.65 17.49
CA ILE A 125 -11.34 -12.05 18.76
C ILE A 125 -12.34 -12.97 19.47
N VAL A 126 -13.34 -13.46 18.74
CA VAL A 126 -14.40 -14.32 19.26
C VAL A 126 -13.84 -15.64 19.79
N ASP A 127 -12.89 -16.25 19.08
CA ASP A 127 -12.23 -17.48 19.48
C ASP A 127 -11.46 -17.31 20.79
N GLU A 128 -10.69 -16.21 20.93
CA GLU A 128 -9.97 -15.89 22.16
C GLU A 128 -10.92 -15.72 23.36
N ILE A 129 -12.07 -15.08 23.14
CA ILE A 129 -13.10 -14.92 24.19
C ILE A 129 -13.71 -16.27 24.55
N ASN A 130 -14.03 -17.11 23.56
CA ASN A 130 -14.54 -18.47 23.78
C ASN A 130 -13.54 -19.38 24.50
N LEU A 131 -12.23 -19.14 24.32
CA LEU A 131 -11.15 -19.80 25.07
C LEU A 131 -11.03 -19.30 26.53
N GLY A 132 -11.91 -18.39 26.96
CA GLY A 132 -11.99 -17.88 28.33
C GLY A 132 -11.22 -16.59 28.57
N LYS A 133 -10.70 -15.92 27.52
CA LYS A 133 -10.05 -14.62 27.66
C LYS A 133 -11.11 -13.52 27.88
N PRO A 134 -10.90 -12.58 28.82
CA PRO A 134 -11.79 -11.43 28.96
C PRO A 134 -11.87 -10.61 27.67
N ILE A 135 -13.07 -10.11 27.33
CA ILE A 135 -13.32 -9.35 26.10
C ILE A 135 -12.40 -8.14 25.96
N GLU A 136 -12.11 -7.45 27.07
CA GLU A 136 -11.22 -6.29 27.11
C GLU A 136 -9.81 -6.65 26.65
N ILE A 137 -9.32 -7.82 27.06
CA ILE A 137 -7.98 -8.29 26.75
C ILE A 137 -7.92 -8.84 25.32
N ALA A 138 -8.95 -9.57 24.88
CA ALA A 138 -9.03 -10.08 23.52
C ALA A 138 -9.04 -8.95 22.48
N VAL A 139 -9.87 -7.91 22.71
CA VAL A 139 -9.95 -6.75 21.81
C VAL A 139 -8.67 -5.90 21.89
N GLU A 140 -8.03 -5.78 23.07
CA GLU A 140 -6.74 -5.09 23.24
C GLU A 140 -5.62 -5.79 22.48
N GLU A 141 -5.52 -7.12 22.54
CA GLU A 141 -4.54 -7.87 21.76
C GLU A 141 -4.81 -7.72 20.25
N ALA A 142 -6.07 -7.79 19.83
CA ALA A 142 -6.42 -7.58 18.43
C ALA A 142 -6.05 -6.16 17.95
N ARG A 143 -6.20 -5.14 18.80
CA ARG A 143 -5.69 -3.79 18.55
C ARG A 143 -4.18 -3.78 18.38
N GLU A 144 -3.45 -4.41 19.29
CA GLU A 144 -1.99 -4.37 19.30
C GLU A 144 -1.37 -5.04 18.07
N TYR A 145 -1.92 -6.17 17.64
CA TYR A 145 -1.39 -7.01 16.56
C TYR A 145 -2.10 -6.84 15.21
N SER A 146 -3.03 -5.89 15.10
CA SER A 146 -3.61 -5.55 13.79
C SER A 146 -2.60 -4.82 12.88
N ALA A 147 -2.73 -5.02 11.57
CA ALA A 147 -1.99 -4.30 10.55
C ALA A 147 -2.69 -3.01 10.10
N SER A 148 -4.02 -2.93 10.26
CA SER A 148 -4.84 -1.82 9.75
C SER A 148 -4.96 -0.67 10.76
N PRO A 149 -4.68 0.59 10.36
CA PRO A 149 -4.92 1.76 11.18
C PRO A 149 -6.39 1.95 11.57
N SER A 150 -7.34 1.75 10.64
CA SER A 150 -8.77 1.92 10.91
C SER A 150 -9.26 0.88 11.91
N PHE A 151 -8.86 -0.39 11.75
CA PHE A 151 -9.19 -1.44 12.70
C PHE A 151 -8.63 -1.13 14.10
N LYS A 152 -7.38 -0.65 14.19
CA LYS A 152 -6.79 -0.20 15.45
C LYS A 152 -7.59 0.91 16.11
N ALA A 153 -8.02 1.91 15.34
CA ALA A 153 -8.82 3.00 15.86
C ALA A 153 -10.16 2.49 16.44
N ILE A 154 -10.85 1.59 15.72
CA ILE A 154 -12.11 0.99 16.17
C ILE A 154 -11.91 0.16 17.43
N MET A 155 -10.96 -0.78 17.42
CA MET A 155 -10.66 -1.60 18.61
C MET A 155 -10.25 -0.74 19.80
N SER A 156 -9.52 0.37 19.57
CA SER A 156 -9.15 1.30 20.64
C SER A 156 -10.36 1.93 21.30
N GLN A 157 -11.38 2.33 20.53
CA GLN A 157 -12.60 2.92 21.07
C GLN A 157 -13.42 1.88 21.82
N ILE A 158 -13.52 0.65 21.30
CA ILE A 158 -14.20 -0.46 21.97
C ILE A 158 -13.52 -0.77 23.31
N VAL A 159 -12.19 -0.95 23.34
CA VAL A 159 -11.46 -1.24 24.59
C VAL A 159 -11.61 -0.11 25.60
N THR A 160 -11.56 1.15 25.14
CA THR A 160 -11.74 2.30 26.04
C THR A 160 -13.13 2.30 26.65
N ALA A 161 -14.17 2.08 25.84
CA ALA A 161 -15.55 1.99 26.31
C ALA A 161 -15.73 0.85 27.34
N LEU A 162 -15.22 -0.34 27.04
CA LEU A 162 -15.27 -1.48 27.96
C LEU A 162 -14.55 -1.20 29.29
N LYS A 163 -13.34 -0.63 29.26
CA LYS A 163 -12.56 -0.33 30.47
C LYS A 163 -13.16 0.77 31.34
N THR A 164 -13.90 1.70 30.74
CA THR A 164 -14.50 2.86 31.43
C THR A 164 -15.97 2.68 31.76
N GLY A 165 -16.62 1.63 31.23
CA GLY A 165 -18.06 1.44 31.30
C GLY A 165 -18.85 2.45 30.46
N ALA A 166 -18.19 3.19 29.56
CA ALA A 166 -18.86 4.12 28.66
C ALA A 166 -19.67 3.36 27.59
N ASP A 167 -20.67 4.04 27.02
CA ASP A 167 -21.49 3.47 25.97
C ASP A 167 -20.68 3.15 24.70
N VAL A 168 -20.57 1.86 24.40
CA VAL A 168 -19.85 1.33 23.24
C VAL A 168 -20.45 1.85 21.93
N LYS A 169 -21.77 2.08 21.86
CA LYS A 169 -22.43 2.63 20.67
C LYS A 169 -21.88 4.01 20.34
N THR A 170 -21.85 4.90 21.33
CA THR A 170 -21.34 6.26 21.15
C THR A 170 -19.86 6.26 20.76
N ALA A 171 -19.04 5.44 21.42
CA ALA A 171 -17.61 5.31 21.10
C ALA A 171 -17.36 4.79 19.68
N LEU A 172 -18.12 3.77 19.25
CA LEU A 172 -17.99 3.16 17.94
C LEU A 172 -18.48 4.08 16.82
N SER A 173 -19.57 4.81 17.05
CA SER A 173 -20.09 5.82 16.11
C SER A 173 -19.07 6.93 15.85
N ALA A 174 -18.45 7.45 16.92
CA ALA A 174 -17.40 8.45 16.80
C ALA A 174 -16.17 7.92 16.04
N ALA A 175 -15.77 6.66 16.28
CA ALA A 175 -14.69 6.01 15.54
C ALA A 175 -15.00 5.90 14.04
N LEU A 176 -16.23 5.50 13.72
CA LEU A 176 -16.70 5.33 12.36
C LEU A 176 -16.75 6.67 11.61
N GLU A 177 -17.26 7.72 12.25
CA GLU A 177 -17.31 9.06 11.68
C GLU A 177 -15.90 9.59 11.38
N GLU A 178 -14.94 9.38 12.29
CA GLU A 178 -13.55 9.74 12.06
C GLU A 178 -12.96 8.99 10.86
N ILE A 179 -13.20 7.68 10.74
CA ILE A 179 -12.73 6.89 9.58
C ILE A 179 -13.34 7.40 8.28
N MET A 180 -14.65 7.67 8.25
CA MET A 180 -15.32 8.23 7.08
C MET A 180 -14.76 9.61 6.71
N ARG A 181 -14.47 10.44 7.71
CA ARG A 181 -13.84 11.75 7.52
C ARG A 181 -12.45 11.61 6.92
N GLN A 182 -11.63 10.69 7.42
CA GLN A 182 -10.29 10.39 6.88
C GLN A 182 -10.37 9.88 5.43
N GLN A 183 -11.30 8.97 5.12
CA GLN A 183 -11.52 8.50 3.75
C GLN A 183 -11.93 9.64 2.81
N ARG A 184 -12.83 10.53 3.25
CA ARG A 184 -13.22 11.71 2.48
C ARG A 184 -12.02 12.63 2.23
N ILE A 185 -11.18 12.87 3.24
CA ILE A 185 -9.95 13.67 3.10
C ILE A 185 -9.00 13.03 2.09
N GLN A 186 -8.83 11.70 2.14
CA GLN A 186 -7.98 10.97 1.19
C GLN A 186 -8.51 11.07 -0.25
N ILE A 187 -9.83 10.92 -0.44
CA ILE A 187 -10.48 11.08 -1.75
C ILE A 187 -10.28 12.50 -2.27
N GLN A 188 -10.49 13.52 -1.45
CA GLN A 188 -10.28 14.92 -1.84
C GLN A 188 -8.81 15.20 -2.16
N ALA A 189 -7.88 14.70 -1.34
CA ALA A 189 -6.44 14.85 -1.58
C ALA A 189 -6.01 14.16 -2.88
N TYR A 190 -6.57 12.97 -3.16
CA TYR A 190 -6.37 12.27 -4.42
C TYR A 190 -6.92 13.07 -5.60
N GLY A 191 -8.14 13.60 -5.49
CA GLY A 191 -8.74 14.47 -6.50
C GLY A 191 -7.89 15.71 -6.77
N ARG A 192 -7.35 16.36 -5.73
CA ARG A 192 -6.42 17.50 -5.88
C ARG A 192 -5.13 17.11 -6.60
N LYS A 193 -4.51 15.97 -6.24
CA LYS A 193 -3.31 15.45 -6.91
C LYS A 193 -3.59 15.16 -8.38
N MET A 194 -4.73 14.50 -8.67
CA MET A 194 -5.13 14.18 -10.03
C MET A 194 -5.38 15.45 -10.86
N ASN A 195 -6.02 16.46 -10.29
CA ASN A 195 -6.21 17.75 -10.95
C ASN A 195 -4.89 18.42 -11.31
N ALA A 196 -3.91 18.44 -10.39
CA ALA A 196 -2.58 18.99 -10.67
C ALA A 196 -1.86 18.25 -11.82
N VAL A 197 -1.95 16.92 -11.85
CA VAL A 197 -1.39 16.10 -12.95
C VAL A 197 -2.06 16.41 -14.29
N VAL A 198 -3.40 16.57 -14.30
CA VAL A 198 -4.14 16.94 -15.51
C VAL A 198 -3.74 18.33 -16.02
N MET A 199 -3.61 19.32 -15.13
CA MET A 199 -3.17 20.67 -15.52
C MET A 199 -1.75 20.67 -16.10
N PHE A 200 -0.81 19.96 -15.45
CA PHE A 200 0.54 19.79 -15.98
C PHE A 200 0.52 19.19 -17.38
N TYR A 201 -0.28 18.14 -17.57
CA TYR A 201 -0.45 17.51 -18.89
C TYR A 201 -1.04 18.46 -19.94
N LEU A 202 -2.10 19.22 -19.61
CA LEU A 202 -2.68 20.19 -20.55
C LEU A 202 -1.62 21.18 -21.03
N VAL A 203 -0.81 21.70 -20.11
CA VAL A 203 0.28 22.62 -20.47
C VAL A 203 1.36 21.92 -21.29
N SER A 204 1.84 20.75 -20.85
CA SER A 204 3.00 20.10 -21.46
C SER A 204 2.72 19.40 -22.80
N ALA A 205 1.54 18.79 -22.94
CA ALA A 205 1.20 17.96 -24.09
C ALA A 205 0.27 18.66 -25.11
N CYS A 206 -0.43 19.73 -24.69
CA CYS A 206 -1.31 20.48 -25.59
C CYS A 206 -0.79 21.90 -25.84
N VAL A 207 -0.53 22.69 -24.80
CA VAL A 207 -0.15 24.11 -24.94
C VAL A 207 1.29 24.28 -25.44
N LEU A 208 2.27 23.59 -24.86
CA LEU A 208 3.67 23.69 -25.29
C LEU A 208 3.88 23.26 -26.75
N PRO A 209 3.30 22.15 -27.23
CA PRO A 209 3.43 21.76 -28.64
C PRO A 209 2.77 22.74 -29.59
N SER A 210 1.57 23.25 -29.26
CA SER A 210 0.87 24.21 -30.12
C SER A 210 1.63 25.54 -30.20
N LEU A 211 2.07 26.08 -29.07
CA LEU A 211 2.93 27.27 -29.04
C LEU A 211 4.29 27.03 -29.74
N GLY A 212 4.89 25.87 -29.54
CA GLY A 212 6.15 25.49 -30.17
C GLY A 212 6.05 25.50 -31.70
N VAL A 213 4.99 24.92 -32.25
CA VAL A 213 4.73 24.97 -33.71
C VAL A 213 4.49 26.38 -34.18
N ALA A 214 3.66 27.16 -33.49
CA ALA A 214 3.39 28.55 -33.86
C ALA A 214 4.69 29.39 -33.88
N MET A 215 5.55 29.24 -32.86
CA MET A 215 6.83 29.92 -32.79
C MET A 215 7.80 29.47 -33.88
N LEU A 216 7.84 28.16 -34.20
CA LEU A 216 8.65 27.64 -35.30
C LEU A 216 8.24 28.22 -36.66
N ILE A 217 6.93 28.35 -36.90
CA ILE A 217 6.42 28.96 -38.14
C ILE A 217 6.84 30.43 -38.23
N VAL A 218 6.70 31.19 -37.13
CA VAL A 218 7.09 32.61 -37.09
C VAL A 218 8.60 32.78 -37.28
N LEU A 219 9.42 32.01 -36.56
CA LEU A 219 10.89 32.05 -36.67
C LEU A 219 11.38 31.65 -38.07
N SER A 220 10.76 30.65 -38.70
CA SER A 220 11.04 30.28 -40.09
C SER A 220 10.84 31.46 -41.05
N GLY A 221 9.82 32.28 -40.81
CA GLY A 221 9.57 33.50 -41.59
C GLY A 221 10.69 34.55 -41.48
N PHE A 222 11.31 34.68 -40.30
CA PHE A 222 12.42 35.61 -40.08
C PHE A 222 13.77 35.09 -40.58
N VAL A 223 14.05 33.80 -40.35
CA VAL A 223 15.34 33.17 -40.65
C VAL A 223 15.42 32.68 -42.11
N GLN A 224 14.33 32.81 -42.88
CA GLN A 224 14.19 32.27 -44.24
C GLN A 224 14.54 30.77 -44.32
N PHE A 225 14.26 30.03 -43.25
CA PHE A 225 14.44 28.59 -43.25
C PHE A 225 13.34 27.95 -44.11
N PRO A 226 13.67 27.17 -45.15
CA PRO A 226 12.65 26.58 -46.02
C PRO A 226 11.91 25.46 -45.28
N LEU A 227 10.68 25.75 -44.84
CA LEU A 227 9.75 24.74 -44.36
C LEU A 227 9.20 23.95 -45.55
N THR A 228 9.95 22.93 -45.99
CA THR A 228 9.47 21.99 -47.01
C THR A 228 8.29 21.18 -46.46
N ALA A 229 7.35 20.79 -47.32
CA ALA A 229 6.19 19.96 -46.96
C ALA A 229 6.58 18.69 -46.15
N GLY A 230 7.74 18.09 -46.45
CA GLY A 230 8.25 16.94 -45.70
C GLY A 230 8.55 17.22 -44.23
N ILE A 231 9.07 18.40 -43.90
CA ILE A 231 9.38 18.81 -42.52
C ILE A 231 8.09 19.05 -41.74
N LEU A 232 7.08 19.66 -42.38
CA LEU A 232 5.77 19.89 -41.76
C LEU A 232 5.08 18.56 -41.43
N TRP A 233 5.06 17.61 -42.37
CA TRP A 233 4.54 16.27 -42.12
C TRP A 233 5.32 15.52 -41.03
N ALA A 234 6.66 15.66 -41.00
CA ALA A 234 7.49 15.08 -39.94
C ALA A 234 7.16 15.66 -38.56
N ILE A 235 6.95 16.96 -38.44
CA ILE A 235 6.54 17.63 -37.20
C ILE A 235 5.15 17.13 -36.77
N VAL A 236 4.18 17.04 -37.68
CA VAL A 236 2.83 16.54 -37.36
C VAL A 236 2.87 15.10 -36.85
N ILE A 237 3.63 14.22 -37.51
CA ILE A 237 3.79 12.82 -37.08
C ILE A 237 4.50 12.74 -35.72
N PHE A 238 5.55 13.54 -35.51
CA PHE A 238 6.25 13.60 -34.23
C PHE A 238 5.32 14.07 -33.10
N LEU A 239 4.54 15.12 -33.32
CA LEU A 239 3.58 15.61 -32.35
C LEU A 239 2.47 14.62 -32.06
N ALA A 240 1.95 13.91 -33.09
CA ALA A 240 0.99 12.84 -32.91
C ALA A 240 1.56 11.71 -32.04
N LEU A 241 2.81 11.31 -32.27
CA LEU A 241 3.50 10.32 -31.44
C LEU A 241 3.65 10.78 -29.99
N VAL A 242 4.10 12.02 -29.77
CA VAL A 242 4.23 12.60 -28.44
C VAL A 242 2.87 12.63 -27.74
N GLN A 243 1.82 13.13 -28.38
CA GLN A 243 0.46 13.17 -27.81
C GLN A 243 -0.09 11.77 -27.48
N LEU A 244 0.12 10.79 -28.36
CA LEU A 244 -0.27 9.40 -28.11
C LEU A 244 0.48 8.81 -26.91
N SER A 245 1.78 9.09 -26.78
CA SER A 245 2.57 8.61 -25.65
C SER A 245 2.03 9.13 -24.31
N PHE A 246 1.69 10.41 -24.24
CA PHE A 246 1.11 10.99 -23.03
C PHE A 246 -0.33 10.54 -22.76
N LEU A 247 -1.15 10.36 -23.79
CA LEU A 247 -2.51 9.80 -23.65
C LEU A 247 -2.46 8.38 -23.06
N SER A 248 -1.48 7.58 -23.48
CA SER A 248 -1.25 6.23 -22.95
C SER A 248 -0.91 6.25 -21.46
N VAL A 249 -0.04 7.18 -21.03
CA VAL A 249 0.29 7.38 -19.61
C VAL A 249 -0.94 7.76 -18.79
N ILE A 250 -1.81 8.64 -19.30
CA ILE A 250 -3.04 9.04 -18.58
C ILE A 250 -4.02 7.88 -18.45
N ARG A 251 -4.18 7.05 -19.50
CA ARG A 251 -5.03 5.86 -19.40
C ARG A 251 -4.54 4.90 -18.31
N ALA A 252 -3.23 4.80 -18.10
CA ALA A 252 -2.65 4.00 -17.02
C ALA A 252 -2.86 4.61 -15.62
N ILE A 253 -3.07 5.93 -15.52
CA ILE A 253 -3.29 6.64 -14.25
C ILE A 253 -4.77 6.59 -13.81
N ARG A 254 -5.72 6.34 -14.73
CA ARG A 254 -7.13 6.22 -14.36
C ARG A 254 -7.35 4.99 -13.48
N PRO A 255 -7.76 5.14 -12.21
CA PRO A 255 -8.12 4.00 -11.39
C PRO A 255 -9.43 3.40 -11.89
N THR A 256 -9.46 2.07 -12.08
CA THR A 256 -10.69 1.27 -12.03
C THR A 256 -11.23 1.34 -10.60
N ILE A 257 -11.93 2.43 -10.29
CA ILE A 257 -12.75 2.50 -9.08
C ILE A 257 -14.02 1.73 -9.42
N GLU A 258 -14.01 0.44 -9.12
CA GLU A 258 -15.26 -0.29 -8.90
C GLU A 258 -15.83 0.28 -7.58
N LEU A 259 -16.88 1.10 -7.73
CA LEU A 259 -17.76 1.52 -6.64
C LEU A 259 -18.66 0.36 -6.25
#